data_AF-A0A090QIK0-F1
#
_entry.id   AF-A0A090QIK0-F1
#
_cell.length_a   1.000
_cell.length_b   1.000
_cell.length_c   1.000
_cell.angle_alpha   90.00
_cell.angle_beta   90.00
_cell.angle_gamma   90.00
#
_symmetry.space_group_name_H-M   'P 1'
#
loop_
_entity.id
_entity.type
_entity.pdbx_description
1 polymer ?
#
loop_
_entity_poly.entity_id
_entity_poly.type
_entity_poly.pdbx_seq_one_letter_code
_entity_poly.pdbx_strand_id
1 'polypeptide(L)'
;MDFLYQDLVGEGGRVFPEVKPVQLFKLPIKIPNIEDTNEILKSKNIENKVQQIQKLWSELIDKQRQFLEYLQAKYNITKPSKSLQKWIKLDSNGLLSELKKAKVSLEVKTEMELLKFFKEEKIEIATFKEKIEKIDNEIDQYVCELYGLTEDEIRIVNNANA
;
A
#
# COMPACT_ATOMS: atom_id res chain seq x y z
N MET A 1 -16.65 -0.99 5.57
CA MET A 1 -17.00 0.36 6.08
C MET A 1 -18.15 0.99 5.31
N ASP A 2 -18.19 0.91 3.98
CA ASP A 2 -19.27 1.51 3.16
C ASP A 2 -20.68 1.06 3.56
N PHE A 3 -20.89 -0.22 3.83
CA PHE A 3 -22.17 -0.75 4.29
C PHE A 3 -22.64 -0.13 5.63
N LEU A 4 -21.79 -0.16 6.66
CA LEU A 4 -22.11 0.39 7.98
C LEU A 4 -22.36 1.89 7.93
N TYR A 5 -21.56 2.62 7.15
CA TYR A 5 -21.75 4.05 6.95
C TYR A 5 -23.09 4.34 6.25
N GLN A 6 -23.41 3.62 5.16
CA GLN A 6 -24.67 3.79 4.44
C GLN A 6 -25.89 3.47 5.32
N ASP A 7 -25.81 2.41 6.11
CA ASP A 7 -26.86 2.01 7.06
C ASP A 7 -27.09 3.08 8.15
N LEU A 8 -26.02 3.60 8.74
CA LEU A 8 -26.10 4.62 9.80
C LEU A 8 -26.55 5.99 9.30
N VAL A 9 -26.19 6.33 8.07
CA VAL A 9 -26.35 7.68 7.53
C VAL A 9 -27.64 7.83 6.73
N GLY A 10 -28.07 6.80 6.01
CA GLY A 10 -29.31 6.82 5.22
C GLY A 10 -29.31 7.82 4.06
N GLU A 11 -28.16 8.38 3.70
CA GLU A 11 -28.01 9.38 2.63
C GLU A 11 -27.63 8.76 1.27
N GLY A 12 -27.70 7.43 1.15
CA GLY A 12 -27.42 6.71 -0.10
C GLY A 12 -28.33 7.17 -1.24
N GLY A 13 -27.74 7.54 -2.38
CA GLY A 13 -28.48 7.95 -3.59
C GLY A 13 -28.94 9.42 -3.61
N ARG A 14 -28.57 10.23 -2.61
CA ARG A 14 -28.86 11.67 -2.62
C ARG A 14 -27.85 12.45 -3.45
N VAL A 15 -28.33 13.54 -4.08
CA VAL A 15 -27.50 14.44 -4.91
C VAL A 15 -26.53 15.26 -4.05
N PHE A 16 -26.91 15.59 -2.81
CA PHE A 16 -26.09 16.31 -1.84
C PHE A 16 -26.17 15.63 -0.46
N PRO A 17 -25.43 14.53 -0.25
CA PRO A 17 -25.42 13.85 1.04
C PRO A 17 -24.71 14.72 2.09
N GLU A 18 -25.32 14.86 3.25
CA GLU A 18 -24.71 15.55 4.39
C GLU A 18 -24.10 14.55 5.38
N VAL A 19 -22.82 14.74 5.74
CA VAL A 19 -22.17 13.94 6.78
C VAL A 19 -22.39 14.61 8.13
N LYS A 20 -23.26 14.05 8.97
CA LYS A 20 -23.50 14.61 10.30
C LYS A 20 -22.52 13.98 11.30
N PRO A 21 -21.76 14.76 12.09
CA PRO A 21 -20.82 14.22 13.08
C PRO A 21 -21.48 13.23 14.06
N VAL A 22 -22.76 13.43 14.40
CA VAL A 22 -23.56 12.53 15.24
C VAL A 22 -23.65 11.10 14.68
N GLN A 23 -23.58 10.92 13.37
CA GLN A 23 -23.58 9.60 12.73
C GLN A 23 -22.19 8.95 12.83
N LEU A 24 -21.12 9.74 12.80
CA LEU A 24 -19.74 9.24 12.94
C LEU A 24 -19.47 8.69 14.34
N PHE A 25 -20.03 9.29 15.39
CA PHE A 25 -19.91 8.78 16.77
C PHE A 25 -20.61 7.43 16.99
N LYS A 26 -21.46 6.98 16.06
CA LYS A 26 -22.12 5.67 16.12
C LYS A 26 -21.27 4.56 15.50
N LEU A 27 -20.17 4.90 14.83
CA LEU A 27 -19.27 3.90 14.28
C LEU A 27 -18.65 3.09 15.43
N PRO A 28 -18.61 1.76 15.33
CA PRO A 28 -18.11 0.89 16.39
C PRO A 28 -16.58 0.90 16.40
N ILE A 29 -15.98 2.03 16.73
CA ILE A 29 -14.53 2.17 16.89
C ILE A 29 -14.20 1.92 18.37
N LYS A 30 -13.54 0.80 18.66
CA LYS A 30 -13.07 0.46 20.00
C LYS A 30 -12.05 1.50 20.47
N ILE A 31 -12.36 2.17 21.58
CA ILE A 31 -11.44 3.04 22.30
C ILE A 31 -10.81 2.19 23.42
N PRO A 32 -9.48 2.14 23.54
CA PRO A 32 -8.83 1.38 24.60
C PRO A 32 -9.17 1.95 25.98
N ASN A 33 -9.44 1.07 26.94
CA ASN A 33 -9.61 1.42 28.33
C ASN A 33 -8.28 1.90 28.92
N ILE A 34 -8.27 3.12 29.46
CA ILE A 34 -7.09 3.76 30.05
C ILE A 34 -6.60 3.00 31.31
N GLU A 35 -7.47 2.26 31.96
CA GLU A 35 -7.13 1.47 33.15
C GLU A 35 -6.57 0.08 32.79
N ASP A 36 -6.82 -0.41 31.58
CA ASP A 36 -6.32 -1.70 31.12
C ASP A 36 -4.94 -1.54 30.44
N THR A 37 -3.90 -1.97 31.16
CA THR A 37 -2.53 -1.91 30.66
C THR A 37 -2.33 -2.74 29.39
N ASN A 38 -3.07 -3.84 29.22
CA ASN A 38 -2.98 -4.68 28.03
C ASN A 38 -3.61 -3.99 26.81
N GLU A 39 -4.77 -3.35 26.95
CA GLU A 39 -5.41 -2.62 25.84
C GLU A 39 -4.54 -1.41 25.40
N ILE A 40 -3.92 -0.70 26.36
CA ILE A 40 -2.97 0.38 26.06
C ILE A 40 -1.75 -0.15 25.30
N LEU A 41 -1.17 -1.27 25.74
CA LEU A 41 0.00 -1.85 25.10
C LEU A 41 -0.29 -2.24 23.65
N LYS A 42 -1.43 -2.89 23.39
CA LYS A 42 -1.86 -3.25 22.03
C LYS A 42 -2.05 -2.00 21.16
N SER A 43 -2.70 -0.96 21.70
CA SER A 43 -2.89 0.30 20.98
C SER A 43 -1.57 0.97 20.60
N LYS A 44 -0.59 0.98 21.51
CA LYS A 44 0.75 1.49 21.23
C LYS A 44 1.50 0.64 20.21
N ASN A 45 1.32 -0.68 20.22
CA ASN A 45 1.89 -1.57 19.21
C ASN A 45 1.30 -1.29 17.83
N ILE A 46 -0.01 -1.06 17.73
CA ILE A 46 -0.67 -0.64 16.48
C ILE A 46 -0.07 0.68 15.99
N GLU A 47 0.03 1.70 16.86
CA GLU A 47 0.61 3.00 16.50
C GLU A 47 2.04 2.84 15.94
N ASN A 48 2.90 2.11 16.65
CA ASN A 48 4.28 1.86 16.21
C ASN A 48 4.34 1.14 14.86
N LYS A 49 3.46 0.16 14.63
CA LYS A 49 3.39 -0.59 13.37
C LYS A 49 2.89 0.27 12.21
N VAL A 50 1.89 1.11 12.44
CA VAL A 50 1.42 2.09 11.45
C VAL A 50 2.55 3.04 11.05
N GLN A 51 3.31 3.56 12.02
CA GLN A 51 4.48 4.38 11.73
C GLN A 51 5.55 3.63 10.91
N GLN A 52 5.76 2.33 11.20
CA GLN A 52 6.67 1.50 10.41
C GLN A 52 6.18 1.32 8.97
N ILE A 53 4.87 1.04 8.76
CA ILE A 53 4.27 0.95 7.43
C ILE A 53 4.45 2.25 6.66
N GLN A 54 4.18 3.41 7.29
CA GLN A 54 4.36 4.72 6.67
C GLN A 54 5.80 4.93 6.20
N LYS A 55 6.77 4.57 7.05
CA LYS A 55 8.19 4.65 6.70
C LYS A 55 8.54 3.75 5.51
N LEU A 56 8.12 2.48 5.54
CA LEU A 56 8.37 1.52 4.46
C LEU A 56 7.73 1.96 3.13
N TRP A 57 6.52 2.52 3.17
CA TRP A 57 5.87 3.08 1.99
C TRP A 57 6.64 4.27 1.41
N SER A 58 7.14 5.17 2.26
CA SER A 58 7.98 6.29 1.81
C SER A 58 9.24 5.79 1.12
N GLU A 59 9.95 4.85 1.74
CA GLU A 59 11.18 4.25 1.17
C GLU A 59 10.90 3.54 -0.16
N LEU A 60 9.79 2.78 -0.24
CA LEU A 60 9.33 2.14 -1.46
C LEU A 60 9.07 3.17 -2.57
N ILE A 61 8.33 4.25 -2.28
CA ILE A 61 8.03 5.30 -3.26
C ILE A 61 9.32 6.00 -3.71
N ASP A 62 10.24 6.27 -2.79
CA ASP A 62 11.53 6.88 -3.10
C ASP A 62 12.37 5.97 -4.01
N LYS A 63 12.41 4.66 -3.76
CA LYS A 63 13.08 3.68 -4.63
C LYS A 63 12.47 3.65 -6.03
N GLN A 64 11.13 3.64 -6.12
CA GLN A 64 10.44 3.72 -7.41
C GLN A 64 10.81 4.96 -8.20
N ARG A 65 10.91 6.09 -7.50
CA ARG A 65 11.31 7.38 -8.08
C ARG A 65 12.77 7.35 -8.53
N GLN A 66 13.69 6.85 -7.70
CA GLN A 66 15.12 6.78 -8.00
C GLN A 66 15.42 5.97 -9.26
N PHE A 67 14.77 4.82 -9.45
CA PHE A 67 14.95 4.03 -10.67
C PHE A 67 14.46 4.79 -11.92
N LEU A 68 13.33 5.48 -11.82
CA LEU A 68 12.82 6.31 -12.91
C LEU A 68 13.77 7.47 -13.22
N GLU A 69 14.24 8.18 -12.20
CA GLU A 69 15.20 9.28 -12.31
C GLU A 69 16.52 8.79 -12.94
N TYR A 70 17.00 7.61 -12.56
CA TYR A 70 18.16 6.96 -13.17
C TYR A 70 17.96 6.75 -14.68
N LEU A 71 16.81 6.19 -15.09
CA LEU A 71 16.50 6.01 -16.51
C LEU A 71 16.44 7.34 -17.25
N GLN A 72 15.83 8.35 -16.63
CA GLN A 72 15.73 9.69 -17.22
C GLN A 72 17.10 10.33 -17.40
N ALA A 73 17.97 10.28 -16.39
CA ALA A 73 19.31 10.84 -16.44
C ALA A 73 20.21 10.08 -17.44
N LYS A 74 20.22 8.74 -17.38
CA LYS A 74 21.08 7.90 -18.23
C LYS A 74 20.73 8.02 -19.71
N TYR A 75 19.46 8.16 -20.04
CA TYR A 75 18.97 8.16 -21.42
C TYR A 75 18.41 9.52 -21.88
N ASN A 76 18.61 10.59 -21.10
CA ASN A 76 18.13 11.94 -21.38
C ASN A 76 16.62 12.00 -21.68
N ILE A 77 15.82 11.23 -20.94
CA ILE A 77 14.36 11.19 -21.10
C ILE A 77 13.75 12.40 -20.38
N THR A 78 13.48 13.46 -21.14
CA THR A 78 12.92 14.71 -20.62
C THR A 78 11.50 14.55 -20.08
N LYS A 79 10.68 13.71 -20.71
CA LYS A 79 9.30 13.43 -20.29
C LYS A 79 9.00 11.94 -20.37
N PRO A 80 9.03 11.20 -19.25
CA PRO A 80 8.69 9.78 -19.25
C PRO A 80 7.20 9.59 -19.57
N SER A 81 6.87 8.52 -20.27
CA SER A 81 5.48 8.16 -20.56
C SER A 81 4.74 7.79 -19.27
N LYS A 82 3.39 7.83 -19.30
CA LYS A 82 2.57 7.37 -18.17
C LYS A 82 2.83 5.89 -17.82
N SER A 83 3.19 5.09 -18.81
CA SER A 83 3.54 3.68 -18.63
C SER A 83 4.90 3.52 -17.95
N LEU A 84 5.90 4.29 -18.37
CA LEU A 84 7.24 4.28 -17.77
C LEU A 84 7.24 4.84 -16.35
N GLN A 85 6.41 5.83 -16.05
CA GLN A 85 6.18 6.29 -14.67
C GLN A 85 5.60 5.17 -13.78
N LYS A 86 4.89 4.20 -14.36
CA LYS A 86 4.35 3.02 -13.69
C LYS A 86 5.16 1.77 -14.02
N TRP A 87 6.49 1.91 -14.12
CA TRP A 87 7.41 0.85 -14.57
C TRP A 87 7.28 -0.45 -13.77
N ILE A 88 6.87 -0.40 -12.51
CA ILE A 88 6.60 -1.55 -11.65
C ILE A 88 5.62 -2.53 -12.30
N LYS A 89 4.65 -2.01 -13.06
CA LYS A 89 3.63 -2.80 -13.77
C LYS A 89 4.11 -3.37 -15.10
N LEU A 90 5.27 -2.91 -15.60
CA LEU A 90 5.83 -3.37 -16.86
C LEU A 90 6.57 -4.69 -16.66
N ASP A 91 6.53 -5.54 -17.67
CA ASP A 91 7.47 -6.64 -17.85
C ASP A 91 8.73 -6.15 -18.59
N SER A 92 9.71 -7.05 -18.79
CA SER A 92 10.96 -6.71 -19.48
C SER A 92 10.71 -6.16 -20.89
N ASN A 93 9.79 -6.76 -21.64
CA ASN A 93 9.43 -6.30 -22.99
C ASN A 93 8.75 -4.93 -22.95
N GLY A 94 7.86 -4.71 -21.99
CA GLY A 94 7.21 -3.43 -21.73
C GLY A 94 8.22 -2.32 -21.50
N LEU A 95 9.21 -2.54 -20.63
CA LEU A 95 10.28 -1.58 -20.38
C LEU A 95 11.04 -1.21 -21.66
N LEU A 96 11.52 -2.22 -22.41
CA LEU A 96 12.28 -1.98 -23.64
C LEU A 96 11.44 -1.25 -24.70
N SER A 97 10.16 -1.59 -24.81
CA SER A 97 9.24 -0.91 -25.73
C SER A 97 9.06 0.57 -25.38
N GLU A 98 8.98 0.91 -24.10
CA GLU A 98 8.87 2.29 -23.64
C GLU A 98 10.17 3.08 -23.86
N LEU A 99 11.33 2.45 -23.64
CA LEU A 99 12.63 3.06 -23.96
C LEU A 99 12.79 3.30 -25.47
N LYS A 100 12.36 2.35 -26.30
CA LYS A 100 12.37 2.51 -27.77
C LYS A 100 11.47 3.67 -28.22
N LYS A 101 10.28 3.82 -27.61
CA LYS A 101 9.39 4.98 -27.85
C LYS A 101 10.05 6.31 -27.45
N ALA A 102 10.89 6.29 -26.41
CA ALA A 102 11.73 7.42 -26.01
C ALA A 102 12.97 7.62 -26.90
N LYS A 103 13.07 6.91 -28.04
CA LYS A 103 14.19 6.95 -29.00
C LYS A 103 15.54 6.51 -28.40
N VAL A 104 15.50 5.67 -27.37
CA VAL A 104 16.70 5.06 -26.79
C VAL A 104 17.06 3.81 -27.60
N SER A 105 18.27 3.79 -28.16
CA SER A 105 18.84 2.61 -28.81
C SER A 105 19.88 2.00 -27.88
N LEU A 106 19.71 0.73 -27.51
CA LEU A 106 20.60 -0.01 -26.62
C LEU A 106 21.37 -1.05 -27.41
N GLU A 107 22.64 -1.24 -27.08
CA GLU A 107 23.38 -2.43 -27.49
C GLU A 107 22.92 -3.63 -26.66
N VAL A 108 22.98 -4.84 -27.24
CA VAL A 108 22.48 -6.08 -26.63
C VAL A 108 23.08 -6.32 -25.23
N LYS A 109 24.36 -6.00 -25.04
CA LYS A 109 25.02 -6.13 -23.73
C LYS A 109 24.42 -5.18 -22.68
N THR A 110 24.25 -3.91 -23.04
CA THR A 110 23.64 -2.89 -22.16
C THR A 110 22.19 -3.22 -21.85
N GLU A 111 21.45 -3.77 -22.83
CA GLU A 111 20.08 -4.24 -22.64
C GLU A 111 20.01 -5.35 -21.59
N MET A 112 20.86 -6.37 -21.69
CA MET A 112 20.91 -7.45 -20.71
C MET A 112 21.24 -6.96 -19.30
N GLU A 113 22.21 -6.05 -19.16
CA GLU A 113 22.57 -5.44 -17.87
C GLU A 113 21.41 -4.63 -17.30
N LEU A 114 20.73 -3.83 -18.12
CA LEU A 114 19.57 -3.06 -17.72
C LEU A 114 18.41 -3.95 -17.26
N LEU A 115 18.14 -5.05 -17.97
CA LEU A 115 17.08 -5.98 -17.62
C LEU A 115 17.38 -6.75 -16.33
N LYS A 116 18.65 -7.05 -16.04
CA LYS A 116 19.05 -7.62 -14.74
C LYS A 116 18.76 -6.62 -13.63
N PHE A 117 19.24 -5.40 -13.77
CA PHE A 117 19.03 -4.34 -12.79
C PHE A 117 17.53 -4.05 -12.57
N PHE A 118 16.73 -3.98 -13.64
CA PHE A 118 15.27 -3.84 -13.55
C PHE A 118 14.61 -4.96 -12.75
N LYS A 119 15.05 -6.22 -12.93
CA LYS A 119 14.51 -7.35 -12.17
C LYS A 119 14.88 -7.26 -10.69
N GLU A 120 16.13 -6.90 -10.39
CA GLU A 120 16.60 -6.69 -9.01
C GLU A 120 15.78 -5.61 -8.30
N GLU A 121 15.55 -4.48 -8.96
CA GLU A 121 14.70 -3.39 -8.44
C GLU A 121 13.25 -3.84 -8.22
N LYS A 122 12.67 -4.64 -9.14
CA LYS A 122 11.33 -5.21 -8.93
C LYS A 122 11.27 -6.17 -7.74
N ILE A 123 12.31 -6.97 -7.55
CA ILE A 123 12.41 -7.89 -6.40
C ILE A 123 12.49 -7.06 -5.12
N GLU A 124 13.34 -6.02 -5.07
CA GLU A 124 13.44 -5.15 -3.90
C GLU A 124 12.07 -4.56 -3.53
N ILE A 125 11.34 -3.99 -4.49
CA ILE A 125 9.99 -3.46 -4.25
C ILE A 125 9.01 -4.57 -3.79
N ALA A 126 9.09 -5.77 -4.35
CA ALA A 126 8.26 -6.89 -3.89
C ALA A 126 8.53 -7.21 -2.42
N THR A 127 9.80 -7.23 -1.99
CA THR A 127 10.14 -7.47 -0.58
C THR A 127 9.61 -6.39 0.36
N PHE A 128 9.56 -5.12 -0.08
CA PHE A 128 8.91 -4.06 0.70
C PHE A 128 7.41 -4.31 0.86
N LYS A 129 6.73 -4.71 -0.21
CA LYS A 129 5.29 -5.02 -0.16
C LYS A 129 4.99 -6.19 0.77
N GLU A 130 5.77 -7.27 0.69
CA GLU A 130 5.63 -8.42 1.60
C GLU A 130 5.83 -8.02 3.06
N LYS A 131 6.82 -7.16 3.36
CA LYS A 131 7.02 -6.63 4.71
C LYS A 131 5.84 -5.78 5.19
N ILE A 132 5.31 -4.92 4.32
CA ILE A 132 4.15 -4.08 4.62
C ILE A 132 2.94 -4.96 4.91
N GLU A 133 2.63 -5.91 4.03
CA GLU A 133 1.52 -6.85 4.18
C GLU A 133 1.63 -7.67 5.46
N LYS A 134 2.84 -8.11 5.81
CA LYS A 134 3.08 -8.80 7.08
C LYS A 134 2.74 -7.92 8.29
N ILE A 135 3.20 -6.66 8.31
CA ILE A 135 2.93 -5.74 9.42
C ILE A 135 1.44 -5.38 9.47
N ASP A 136 0.78 -5.25 8.32
CA ASP A 136 -0.66 -4.97 8.21
C ASP A 136 -1.48 -6.12 8.83
N ASN A 137 -1.14 -7.37 8.48
CA ASN A 137 -1.75 -8.55 9.10
C ASN A 137 -1.49 -8.63 10.62
N GLU A 138 -0.32 -8.20 11.09
CA GLU A 138 -0.05 -8.11 12.53
C GLU A 138 -0.92 -7.03 13.20
N ILE A 139 -1.20 -5.91 12.54
CA ILE A 139 -2.13 -4.88 13.03
C ILE A 139 -3.54 -5.46 13.13
N ASP A 140 -4.01 -6.17 12.11
CA ASP A 140 -5.34 -6.81 12.10
C ASP A 140 -5.51 -7.75 13.29
N GLN A 141 -4.47 -8.50 13.66
CA GLN A 141 -4.47 -9.34 14.86
C GLN A 141 -4.64 -8.52 16.15
N TYR A 142 -3.86 -7.46 16.35
CA TYR A 142 -4.02 -6.60 17.53
C TYR A 142 -5.40 -5.95 17.60
N VAL A 143 -5.95 -5.55 16.45
CA VAL A 143 -7.30 -5.00 16.36
C VAL A 143 -8.31 -6.06 16.78
N CYS A 144 -8.27 -7.28 16.20
CA CYS A 144 -9.20 -8.35 16.56
C CYS A 144 -9.18 -8.66 18.06
N GLU A 145 -7.99 -8.69 18.66
CA GLU A 145 -7.85 -8.88 20.10
C GLU A 145 -8.41 -7.73 20.94
N LEU A 146 -8.33 -6.48 20.49
CA LEU A 146 -8.94 -5.34 21.17
C LEU A 146 -10.47 -5.37 21.12
N TYR A 147 -11.04 -5.95 20.08
CA TYR A 147 -12.48 -6.23 19.99
C TYR A 147 -12.89 -7.50 20.72
N GLY A 148 -11.94 -8.30 21.22
CA GLY A 148 -12.21 -9.55 21.92
C GLY A 148 -12.83 -10.61 21.03
N LEU A 149 -12.52 -10.60 19.73
CA LEU A 149 -13.06 -11.57 18.77
C LEU A 149 -12.55 -12.99 19.08
N THR A 150 -13.43 -13.97 18.92
CA THR A 150 -13.12 -15.39 19.02
C THR A 150 -12.39 -15.89 17.77
N GLU A 151 -11.76 -17.06 17.85
CA GLU A 151 -11.07 -17.66 16.69
C GLU A 151 -11.99 -17.87 15.49
N ASP A 152 -13.25 -18.24 15.72
CA ASP A 152 -14.23 -18.43 14.65
C ASP A 152 -14.61 -17.11 13.99
N GLU A 153 -14.75 -16.03 14.77
CA GLU A 153 -15.00 -14.69 14.23
C GLU A 153 -13.78 -14.16 13.45
N ILE A 154 -12.56 -14.39 13.95
CA ILE A 154 -11.32 -14.03 13.25
C ILE A 154 -11.23 -14.77 11.90
N ARG A 155 -11.60 -16.06 11.85
CA ARG A 155 -11.63 -16.83 10.60
C ARG A 155 -12.62 -16.25 9.60
N ILE A 156 -13.79 -15.81 10.05
CA ILE A 156 -14.78 -15.16 9.18
C ILE A 156 -14.21 -13.86 8.61
N VAL A 157 -13.58 -13.03 9.45
CA VAL A 157 -12.95 -11.76 9.02
C VAL A 157 -11.85 -12.02 7.98
N ASN A 158 -10.95 -12.96 8.24
CA ASN A 158 -9.85 -13.29 7.33
C ASN A 158 -10.36 -13.85 5.99
N ASN A 159 -11.40 -14.68 6.00
CA ASN A 159 -11.98 -15.23 4.77
C ASN A 159 -12.79 -14.19 3.97
N ALA A 160 -13.35 -13.17 4.63
CA ALA A 160 -14.05 -12.08 3.95
C ALA A 160 -13.09 -11.09 3.27
N ASN A 161 -11.83 -11.04 3.72
CA ASN A 161 -10.77 -10.17 3.18
C ASN A 161 -9.91 -10.85 2.09
N ALA A 162 -10.09 -12.15 1.84
CA ALA A 162 -9.37 -12.94 0.84
C ALA A 162 -10.01 -12.85 -0.57
#